data_AF-A0A1D1XGF5-F1
#
_entry.id   AF-A0A1D1XGF5-F1
#
_cell.length_a   1.000
_cell.length_b   1.000
_cell.length_c   1.000
_cell.angle_alpha   90.00
_cell.angle_beta   90.00
_cell.angle_gamma   90.00
#
_symmetry.space_group_name_H-M   'P 1'
#
loop_
_entity.id
_entity.type
_entity.pdbx_description
1 polymer ?
#
loop_
_entity_poly.entity_id
_entity_poly.type
_entity_poly.pdbx_seq_one_letter_code
_entity_poly.pdbx_strand_id
1 'polypeptide(L)'
;TPLRNISHSLQSIKEKLGEVNKKESLGGGASSSETTTSEATTYLPDEGRPMVGRYETKMQMKTALLNSVGATVGGSSPTITVLGIAGFGGMGKTTLAQDIFNDQELVEKFSFRKWVDVGENFNITRLMNDIIGGGSHLQNLPDLQLTLIDKIKKLR
;
A
#
# COMPACT_ATOMS: atom_id res chain seq x y z
N THR A 1 18.38 -9.78 48.12
CA THR A 1 17.19 -10.59 47.76
C THR A 1 16.69 -10.19 46.38
N PRO A 2 16.14 -11.13 45.59
CA PRO A 2 15.67 -10.90 44.21
C PRO A 2 14.74 -9.69 44.05
N LEU A 3 13.93 -9.41 45.08
CA LEU A 3 13.02 -8.26 45.16
C LEU A 3 13.72 -6.90 45.10
N ARG A 4 14.93 -6.77 45.66
CA ARG A 4 15.70 -5.51 45.63
C ARG A 4 16.17 -5.17 44.22
N ASN A 5 16.51 -6.20 43.43
CA ASN A 5 16.97 -6.03 42.06
C ASN A 5 15.83 -5.61 41.12
N ILE A 6 14.63 -6.19 41.32
CA ILE A 6 13.44 -5.80 40.55
C ILE A 6 13.08 -4.33 40.81
N SER A 7 13.16 -3.89 42.08
CA SER A 7 12.88 -2.50 42.45
C SER A 7 13.86 -1.52 41.78
N HIS A 8 15.16 -1.84 41.76
CA HIS A 8 16.16 -1.00 41.09
C HIS A 8 15.92 -0.94 39.57
N SER A 9 15.59 -2.06 38.94
CA SER A 9 15.30 -2.10 37.50
C SER A 9 14.06 -1.28 37.12
N LEU A 10 12.98 -1.37 37.90
CA LEU A 10 11.78 -0.55 37.67
C LEU A 10 12.07 0.95 37.83
N GLN A 11 12.94 1.31 38.77
CA GLN A 11 13.32 2.71 38.98
C GLN A 11 14.15 3.26 37.81
N SER A 12 15.12 2.50 37.30
CA SER A 12 15.87 2.89 36.10
C SER A 12 15.01 3.00 34.85
N ILE A 13 13.97 2.18 34.71
CA ILE A 13 13.02 2.27 33.59
C ILE A 13 12.20 3.57 33.68
N LYS A 14 11.71 3.91 34.89
CA LYS A 14 10.95 5.15 35.12
C LYS A 14 11.77 6.40 34.81
N GLU A 15 13.05 6.40 35.17
CA GLU A 15 13.98 7.50 34.91
C GLU A 15 14.23 7.67 33.40
N LYS A 16 14.51 6.57 32.70
CA LYS A 16 14.71 6.58 31.23
C LYS A 16 13.47 7.05 30.46
N LEU A 17 12.25 6.71 30.91
CA LEU A 17 11.02 7.21 30.27
C LEU A 17 10.85 8.73 30.43
N GLY A 18 11.23 9.27 31.60
CA GLY A 18 11.17 10.70 31.87
C GLY A 18 12.13 11.52 30.99
N GLU A 19 13.26 10.94 30.61
CA GLU A 19 14.23 11.56 29.70
C GLU A 19 13.77 11.57 28.24
N VAL A 20 13.05 10.53 27.80
CA VAL A 20 12.52 10.45 26.43
C VAL A 20 11.43 11.50 26.20
N ASN A 21 10.57 11.75 27.19
CA ASN A 21 9.50 12.73 27.09
C ASN A 21 9.98 14.20 27.14
N LYS A 22 11.27 14.43 27.39
CA LYS A 22 11.88 15.77 27.48
C LYS A 22 12.58 16.23 26.20
N LYS A 23 12.65 15.38 25.17
CA LYS A 23 13.38 15.66 23.92
C LYS A 23 12.53 16.19 22.76
N GLU A 24 11.24 16.47 22.98
CA GLU A 24 10.38 17.15 21.99
C GLU A 24 10.04 18.60 22.36
N SER A 25 11.03 19.37 22.81
CA SER A 25 10.86 20.82 22.93
C SER A 25 12.16 21.54 22.61
N LEU A 26 12.29 21.96 21.34
CA LEU A 26 13.05 23.13 20.90
C LEU A 26 12.68 23.49 19.44
N GLY A 27 11.74 24.43 19.32
CA GLY A 27 11.45 25.27 18.14
C GLY A 27 10.18 24.89 17.36
N GLY A 28 9.08 25.65 17.31
CA GLY A 28 8.69 26.93 17.88
C GLY A 28 7.38 27.43 17.23
N GLY A 29 6.55 28.19 17.98
CA GLY A 29 5.72 29.30 17.45
C GLY A 29 4.33 29.04 16.84
N ALA A 30 3.30 29.14 17.69
CA ALA A 30 1.92 29.68 17.52
C ALA A 30 1.22 29.72 16.14
N SER A 31 0.07 29.04 16.03
CA SER A 31 -1.28 29.65 15.96
C SER A 31 -2.32 28.55 15.69
N SER A 32 -3.46 28.65 16.37
CA SER A 32 -4.64 27.80 16.24
C SER A 32 -5.22 27.79 14.83
N SER A 33 -5.32 26.61 14.24
CA SER A 33 -6.39 26.25 13.31
C SER A 33 -6.51 24.73 13.32
N GLU A 34 -7.61 24.21 13.86
CA GLU A 34 -7.99 22.80 13.70
C GLU A 34 -7.97 22.46 12.21
N THR A 35 -6.99 21.66 11.81
CA THR A 35 -7.00 20.99 10.51
C THR A 35 -6.75 19.54 10.85
N THR A 36 -7.82 18.74 10.83
CA THR A 36 -7.75 17.29 10.81
C THR A 36 -7.01 16.89 9.53
N THR A 37 -5.68 16.86 9.57
CA THR A 37 -4.90 16.20 8.54
C THR A 37 -5.04 14.71 8.80
N SER A 38 -5.87 14.04 8.01
CA SER A 38 -5.82 12.58 7.84
C SER A 38 -4.38 12.22 7.50
N GLU A 39 -3.60 11.81 8.51
CA GLU A 39 -2.29 11.24 8.27
C GLU A 39 -2.51 9.96 7.47
N ALA A 40 -2.17 10.02 6.19
CA ALA A 40 -2.07 8.85 5.35
C ALA A 40 -1.02 7.94 6.01
N THR A 41 -1.47 6.95 6.78
CA THR A 41 -0.64 5.85 7.26
C THR A 41 -0.31 4.91 6.10
N THR A 42 0.31 5.43 5.05
CA THR A 42 1.07 4.59 4.13
C THR A 42 2.44 4.47 4.75
N TYR A 43 2.55 3.58 5.72
CA TYR A 43 3.84 3.04 6.13
C TYR A 43 4.42 2.42 4.86
N LEU A 44 5.29 3.16 4.17
CA LEU A 44 6.14 2.59 3.14
C LEU A 44 6.92 1.49 3.86
N PRO A 45 6.75 0.22 3.50
CA PRO A 45 7.56 -0.83 4.08
C PRO A 45 9.02 -0.44 3.83
N ASP A 46 9.80 -0.38 4.90
CA ASP A 46 11.26 -0.30 4.85
C ASP A 46 11.73 -1.31 3.80
N GLU A 47 12.20 -0.81 2.65
CA GLU A 47 12.58 -1.66 1.52
C GLU A 47 13.68 -2.60 2.01
N GLY A 48 13.31 -3.86 2.25
CA GLY A 48 14.22 -4.89 2.76
C GLY A 48 13.77 -5.64 4.01
N ARG A 49 12.68 -5.25 4.70
CA ARG A 49 12.15 -6.09 5.79
C ARG A 49 11.20 -7.16 5.25
N PRO A 50 11.55 -8.46 5.36
CA PRO A 50 10.68 -9.52 4.90
C PRO A 50 9.41 -9.58 5.75
N MET A 51 8.27 -9.71 5.09
CA MET A 51 6.98 -9.85 5.73
C MET A 51 6.87 -11.18 6.50
N VAL A 52 6.57 -11.12 7.79
CA VAL A 52 6.51 -12.30 8.68
C VAL A 52 5.08 -12.76 8.91
N GLY A 53 4.87 -14.08 9.05
CA GLY A 53 3.61 -14.66 9.52
C GLY A 53 2.45 -14.68 8.51
N ARG A 54 2.71 -14.30 7.26
CA ARG A 54 1.67 -14.13 6.22
C ARG A 54 2.04 -14.83 4.90
N TYR A 55 3.03 -15.72 4.95
CA TYR A 55 3.53 -16.44 3.79
C TYR A 55 2.43 -17.21 3.06
N GLU A 56 1.58 -17.94 3.78
CA GLU A 56 0.52 -18.75 3.16
C GLU A 56 -0.49 -17.88 2.41
N THR A 57 -0.94 -16.77 3.00
CA THR A 57 -1.84 -15.82 2.34
C THR A 57 -1.19 -15.23 1.09
N LYS A 58 0.08 -14.83 1.17
CA LYS A 58 0.84 -14.32 0.02
C LYS A 58 0.87 -15.37 -1.10
N MET A 59 1.19 -16.62 -0.78
CA MET A 59 1.30 -17.70 -1.75
C MET A 59 -0.04 -17.99 -2.44
N GLN A 60 -1.14 -18.04 -1.69
CA GLN A 60 -2.48 -18.25 -2.25
C GLN A 60 -2.84 -17.14 -3.25
N MET A 61 -2.61 -15.88 -2.89
CA MET A 61 -2.89 -14.73 -3.77
C MET A 61 -1.99 -14.74 -5.01
N LYS A 62 -0.69 -15.05 -4.83
CA LYS A 62 0.27 -15.19 -5.92
C LYS A 62 -0.15 -16.28 -6.91
N THR A 63 -0.51 -17.48 -6.43
CA THR A 63 -1.00 -18.57 -7.28
C THR A 63 -2.26 -18.17 -8.04
N ALA A 64 -3.21 -17.49 -7.39
CA ALA A 64 -4.42 -17.00 -8.06
C ALA A 64 -4.09 -16.01 -9.19
N LEU A 65 -3.14 -15.09 -8.98
CA LEU A 65 -2.67 -14.16 -10.01
C LEU A 65 -1.98 -14.87 -11.17
N LEU A 66 -1.08 -15.83 -10.90
CA LEU A 66 -0.37 -16.56 -11.95
C LEU A 66 -1.32 -17.39 -12.83
N ASN A 67 -2.33 -18.01 -12.22
CA ASN A 67 -3.35 -18.79 -12.94
C ASN A 67 -4.26 -17.92 -13.83
N SER A 68 -4.41 -16.63 -13.51
CA SER A 68 -5.23 -15.71 -14.31
C SER A 68 -4.66 -15.44 -15.71
N VAL A 69 -3.35 -15.62 -15.92
CA VAL A 69 -2.67 -15.27 -17.18
C VAL A 69 -2.79 -16.37 -18.25
N GLY A 70 -3.27 -17.57 -17.88
CA GLY A 70 -3.34 -18.74 -18.78
C GLY A 70 -4.74 -19.25 -19.12
N ALA A 71 -5.80 -18.68 -18.54
CA ALA A 71 -7.17 -19.21 -18.62
C ALA A 71 -7.93 -18.83 -19.91
N THR A 72 -7.25 -18.68 -21.04
CA THR A 72 -7.92 -18.48 -22.34
C THR A 72 -8.33 -19.83 -22.93
N VAL A 73 -9.38 -20.43 -22.38
CA VAL A 73 -10.04 -21.57 -23.01
C VAL A 73 -11.01 -21.03 -24.06
N GLY A 74 -10.70 -21.30 -25.33
CA GLY A 74 -11.60 -21.22 -26.49
C GLY A 74 -12.64 -20.10 -26.53
N GLY A 75 -12.33 -18.99 -27.20
CA GLY A 75 -13.32 -18.04 -27.72
C GLY A 75 -14.11 -17.19 -26.71
N SER A 76 -13.82 -17.29 -25.41
CA SER A 76 -14.50 -16.48 -24.38
C SER A 76 -13.82 -15.12 -24.16
N SER A 77 -14.63 -14.13 -23.77
CA SER A 77 -14.21 -12.76 -23.44
C SER A 77 -13.08 -12.74 -22.40
N PRO A 78 -12.20 -11.71 -22.40
CA PRO A 78 -11.11 -11.63 -21.43
C PRO A 78 -11.63 -11.72 -19.99
N THR A 79 -11.14 -12.70 -19.25
CA THR A 79 -11.51 -12.92 -17.84
C THR A 79 -10.78 -11.92 -16.96
N ILE A 80 -11.52 -11.16 -16.15
CA ILE A 80 -10.94 -10.23 -15.16
C ILE A 80 -10.85 -10.96 -13.82
N THR A 81 -9.66 -10.97 -13.21
CA THR A 81 -9.44 -11.50 -11.85
C THR A 81 -9.32 -10.36 -10.87
N VAL A 82 -10.11 -10.39 -9.78
CA VAL A 82 -10.09 -9.39 -8.71
C VAL A 82 -9.76 -10.07 -7.39
N LEU A 83 -8.75 -9.54 -6.68
CA LEU A 83 -8.37 -10.00 -5.34
C LEU A 83 -8.53 -8.86 -4.34
N GLY A 84 -9.47 -9.00 -3.41
CA GLY A 84 -9.71 -8.04 -2.33
C GLY A 84 -9.00 -8.40 -1.04
N ILE A 85 -8.41 -7.42 -0.36
CA ILE A 85 -7.86 -7.57 1.00
C ILE A 85 -8.69 -6.71 1.95
N ALA A 86 -9.46 -7.35 2.82
CA ALA A 86 -10.32 -6.68 3.80
C ALA A 86 -9.85 -6.94 5.23
N GLY A 87 -10.13 -6.01 6.15
CA GLY A 87 -9.77 -6.13 7.56
C GLY A 87 -9.59 -4.78 8.25
N PHE A 88 -9.44 -4.80 9.57
CA PHE A 88 -9.30 -3.60 10.40
C PHE A 88 -8.08 -2.74 10.04
N GLY A 89 -8.10 -1.48 10.48
CA GLY A 89 -6.94 -0.58 10.41
C GLY A 89 -5.71 -1.19 11.10
N GLY A 90 -4.52 -0.89 10.59
CA GLY A 90 -3.26 -1.41 11.17
C GLY A 90 -2.95 -2.89 10.92
N MET A 91 -3.82 -3.65 10.24
CA MET A 91 -3.61 -5.10 9.98
C MET A 91 -2.56 -5.43 8.90
N GLY A 92 -1.92 -4.42 8.30
CA GLY A 92 -0.92 -4.61 7.26
C GLY A 92 -1.48 -4.98 5.88
N LYS A 93 -2.73 -4.57 5.57
CA LYS A 93 -3.39 -4.87 4.27
C LYS A 93 -2.61 -4.32 3.08
N THR A 94 -2.27 -3.03 3.15
CA THR A 94 -1.47 -2.34 2.13
C THR A 94 -0.08 -2.97 2.03
N THR A 95 0.51 -3.37 3.17
CA THR A 95 1.80 -4.07 3.22
C THR A 95 1.76 -5.41 2.48
N LEU A 96 0.71 -6.22 2.68
CA LEU A 96 0.52 -7.48 1.94
C LEU A 96 0.35 -7.22 0.43
N ALA A 97 -0.45 -6.22 0.06
CA ALA A 97 -0.64 -5.86 -1.34
C ALA A 97 0.67 -5.40 -2.00
N GLN A 98 1.49 -4.61 -1.30
CA GLN A 98 2.79 -4.15 -1.79
C GLN A 98 3.79 -5.29 -1.93
N ASP A 99 3.83 -6.21 -0.96
CA ASP A 99 4.71 -7.39 -1.01
C ASP A 99 4.35 -8.34 -2.16
N ILE A 100 3.06 -8.46 -2.51
CA ILE A 100 2.61 -9.18 -3.70
C ILE A 100 2.93 -8.40 -4.98
N PHE A 101 2.66 -7.08 -5.00
CA PHE A 101 2.89 -6.23 -6.17
C PHE A 101 4.38 -6.22 -6.60
N ASN A 102 5.28 -6.29 -5.61
CA ASN A 102 6.73 -6.31 -5.79
C ASN A 102 7.32 -7.73 -5.87
N ASP A 103 6.51 -8.80 -5.82
CA ASP A 103 7.01 -10.17 -5.95
C ASP A 103 7.66 -10.38 -7.32
N GLN A 104 8.89 -10.90 -7.33
CA GLN A 104 9.71 -10.99 -8.54
C GLN A 104 9.05 -11.82 -9.65
N GLU A 105 8.37 -12.91 -9.33
CA GLU A 105 7.73 -13.75 -10.34
C GLU A 105 6.52 -13.03 -10.97
N LEU A 106 5.79 -12.25 -10.15
CA LEU A 106 4.69 -11.42 -10.65
C LEU A 106 5.22 -10.22 -11.45
N VAL A 107 6.35 -9.64 -11.05
CA VAL A 107 7.05 -8.60 -11.81
C VAL A 107 7.39 -9.08 -13.22
N GLU A 108 7.92 -10.29 -13.34
CA GLU A 108 8.30 -10.90 -14.61
C GLU A 108 7.07 -11.31 -15.44
N LYS A 109 5.99 -11.76 -14.79
CA LYS A 109 4.77 -12.22 -15.48
C LYS A 109 3.88 -11.07 -15.97
N PHE A 110 3.81 -9.96 -15.23
CA PHE A 110 2.96 -8.82 -15.54
C PHE A 110 3.80 -7.64 -16.05
N SER A 111 3.88 -7.53 -17.38
CA SER A 111 4.65 -6.49 -18.09
C SER A 111 4.17 -5.06 -17.79
N PHE A 112 2.87 -4.89 -17.54
CA PHE A 112 2.27 -3.64 -17.12
C PHE A 112 1.66 -3.75 -15.73
N ARG A 113 2.18 -2.95 -14.81
CA ARG A 113 1.74 -2.88 -13.42
C ARG A 113 1.61 -1.42 -13.02
N LYS A 114 0.58 -1.12 -12.22
CA LYS A 114 0.29 0.22 -11.74
C LYS A 114 -0.12 0.16 -10.28
N TRP A 115 0.52 0.98 -9.44
CA TRP A 115 0.08 1.25 -8.08
C TRP A 115 -0.57 2.62 -8.05
N VAL A 116 -1.84 2.70 -7.62
CA VAL A 116 -2.56 3.97 -7.52
C VAL A 116 -3.26 4.03 -6.19
N ASP A 117 -3.05 5.14 -5.49
CA ASP A 117 -3.76 5.45 -4.26
C ASP A 117 -5.03 6.25 -4.59
N VAL A 118 -6.12 5.89 -3.93
CA VAL A 118 -7.41 6.56 -4.08
C VAL A 118 -7.68 7.31 -2.78
N GLY A 119 -7.22 8.56 -2.73
CA GLY A 119 -7.45 9.43 -1.57
C GLY A 119 -8.94 9.70 -1.32
N GLU A 120 -9.26 10.26 -0.15
CA GLU A 120 -10.64 10.55 0.28
C GLU A 120 -11.42 11.40 -0.72
N ASN A 121 -10.75 12.35 -1.39
CA ASN A 121 -11.32 13.18 -2.45
C ASN A 121 -11.28 12.45 -3.80
N PHE A 122 -12.07 11.38 -3.91
CA PHE A 122 -12.17 10.56 -5.11
C PHE A 122 -12.59 11.39 -6.35
N ASN A 123 -11.79 11.33 -7.40
CA ASN A 123 -12.10 11.90 -8.70
C ASN A 123 -11.71 10.90 -9.80
N ILE A 124 -12.69 10.40 -10.54
CA ILE A 124 -12.47 9.37 -11.56
C ILE A 124 -11.56 9.84 -12.70
N THR A 125 -11.68 11.08 -13.15
CA THR A 125 -10.84 11.66 -14.21
C THR A 125 -9.38 11.74 -13.76
N ARG A 126 -9.15 12.14 -12.51
CA ARG A 126 -7.81 12.16 -11.91
C ARG A 126 -7.24 10.74 -11.79
N LEU A 127 -8.00 9.81 -11.22
CA LEU A 127 -7.60 8.41 -11.09
C LEU A 127 -7.24 7.79 -12.44
N MET A 128 -8.05 8.01 -13.46
CA MET A 128 -7.79 7.50 -14.82
C MET A 128 -6.51 8.10 -15.41
N ASN A 129 -6.27 9.40 -15.22
CA ASN A 129 -5.01 10.04 -15.61
C ASN A 129 -3.81 9.43 -14.87
N ASP A 130 -3.94 9.20 -13.56
CA ASP A 130 -2.92 8.55 -12.76
C ASP A 130 -2.61 7.16 -13.31
N ILE A 131 -3.64 6.34 -13.62
CA ILE A 131 -3.49 5.01 -14.25
C ILE A 131 -2.83 5.09 -15.63
N ILE A 132 -3.18 6.08 -16.46
CA ILE A 132 -2.60 6.24 -17.81
C ILE A 132 -1.14 6.72 -17.76
N GLY A 133 -0.72 7.43 -16.71
CA GLY A 133 0.65 7.91 -16.51
C GLY A 133 0.81 9.43 -16.55
N GLY A 134 -0.19 10.19 -16.12
CA GLY A 134 -0.06 11.62 -15.77
C GLY A 134 0.19 12.60 -16.93
N GLY A 135 0.10 12.15 -18.20
CA GLY A 135 0.44 12.97 -19.37
C GLY A 135 -0.70 13.19 -20.37
N SER A 136 -1.87 12.60 -20.16
CA SER A 136 -3.03 12.83 -21.02
C SER A 136 -3.66 14.18 -20.66
N HIS A 137 -3.62 15.16 -21.58
CA HIS A 137 -4.37 16.43 -21.45
C HIS A 137 -5.89 16.24 -21.60
N LEU A 138 -6.37 15.01 -21.49
CA LEU A 138 -7.75 14.61 -21.67
C LEU A 138 -8.50 14.93 -20.37
N GLN A 139 -9.50 15.80 -20.49
CA GLN A 139 -10.36 16.19 -19.37
C GLN A 139 -11.64 15.34 -19.31
N ASN A 140 -11.90 14.54 -20.34
CA ASN A 140 -13.13 13.79 -20.50
C ASN A 140 -12.92 12.28 -20.30
N LEU A 141 -13.85 11.65 -19.59
CA LEU A 141 -13.76 10.25 -19.16
C LEU A 141 -13.79 9.24 -20.33
N PRO A 142 -14.73 9.34 -21.29
CA PRO A 142 -14.71 8.56 -22.53
C PRO A 142 -13.35 8.48 -23.23
N ASP A 143 -12.67 9.62 -23.43
CA ASP A 143 -11.37 9.65 -24.12
C ASP A 143 -10.28 8.96 -23.29
N LEU A 144 -10.32 9.15 -21.97
CA LEU A 144 -9.42 8.46 -21.04
C LEU A 144 -9.66 6.94 -21.06
N GLN A 145 -10.92 6.50 -21.11
CA GLN A 145 -11.25 5.07 -21.22
C GLN A 145 -10.74 4.47 -22.53
N LEU A 146 -10.96 5.15 -23.67
CA LEU A 146 -10.46 4.70 -24.97
C LEU A 146 -8.93 4.62 -24.98
N THR A 147 -8.26 5.63 -24.43
CA THR A 147 -6.79 5.66 -24.33
C THR A 147 -6.26 4.51 -23.48
N LEU A 148 -6.91 4.22 -22.34
CA LEU A 148 -6.52 3.11 -21.48
C LEU A 148 -6.71 1.76 -22.18
N ILE A 149 -7.84 1.58 -22.88
CA ILE A 149 -8.10 0.37 -23.66
C ILE A 149 -7.04 0.18 -24.74
N ASP A 150 -6.68 1.24 -25.48
CA ASP A 150 -5.65 1.19 -26.51
C ASP A 150 -4.27 0.84 -25.93
N LYS A 151 -3.90 1.44 -24.79
CA LYS A 151 -2.67 1.09 -24.07
C LYS A 151 -2.66 -0.37 -23.64
N ILE A 152 -3.74 -0.88 -23.04
CA ILE A 152 -3.82 -2.28 -22.60
C ILE A 152 -3.74 -3.24 -23.80
N LYS A 153 -4.38 -2.91 -24.93
CA LYS A 153 -4.29 -3.71 -26.16
C LYS A 153 -2.88 -3.80 -26.72
N LYS A 154 -2.09 -2.72 -26.63
CA LYS A 154 -0.67 -2.69 -27.06
C LYS A 154 0.27 -3.50 -26.17
N LEU A 155 -0.17 -3.84 -24.97
CA LEU A 155 0.61 -4.61 -23.99
C LEU A 155 0.37 -6.12 -24.07
N ARG A 156 -0.62 -6.54 -24.87
CA ARG A 156 -0.91 -7.95 -25.19
C ARG A 156 -0.19 -8.35 -26.47
#